data_AF-A0A497EXT7-F1
#
_entry.id   AF-A0A497EXT7-F1
#
_cell.length_a   1.000
_cell.length_b   1.000
_cell.length_c   1.000
_cell.angle_alpha   90.00
_cell.angle_beta   90.00
_cell.angle_gamma   90.00
#
_symmetry.space_group_name_H-M   'P 1'
#
loop_
_entity.id
_entity.type
_entity.pdbx_description
1 polymer ?
#
loop_
_entity_poly.entity_id
_entity_poly.type
_entity_poly.pdbx_seq_one_letter_code
_entity_poly.pdbx_strand_id
1 'polypeptide(L)'
;MSKRMSPIDVASKDYNASKSYAIYLYVEGIGIAIESAKRAKEKYNLDEHEYLIVFEKLLDKVLGPLKYVLQEFEYLPEDVKNLFRTAEERELEEKLSKLVSERIAKMIEEAERLGGSK
;
A
#
# COMPACT_ATOMS: atom_id res chain seq x y z
N MET A 1 -26.24 11.55 -23.45
CA MET A 1 -26.98 10.54 -22.66
C MET A 1 -26.25 10.33 -21.35
N SER A 2 -26.83 10.76 -20.23
CA SER A 2 -26.30 10.43 -18.89
C SER A 2 -26.61 8.95 -18.63
N LYS A 3 -25.59 8.08 -18.64
CA LYS A 3 -25.75 6.69 -18.17
C LYS A 3 -26.05 6.79 -16.67
N ARG A 4 -27.31 6.57 -16.28
CA ARG A 4 -27.66 6.30 -14.88
C ARG A 4 -27.00 4.98 -14.51
N MET A 5 -25.85 5.06 -13.85
CA MET A 5 -25.22 3.91 -13.21
C MET A 5 -26.13 3.49 -12.07
N SER A 6 -26.59 2.23 -12.11
CA SER A 6 -27.29 1.65 -10.96
C SER A 6 -26.36 1.70 -9.74
N PRO A 7 -26.87 2.03 -8.54
CA PRO A 7 -26.06 2.00 -7.33
C PRO A 7 -25.43 0.61 -7.15
N ILE A 8 -24.16 0.56 -6.74
CA ILE A 8 -23.50 -0.69 -6.38
C ILE A 8 -24.15 -1.22 -5.11
N ASP A 9 -24.73 -2.42 -5.16
CA ASP A 9 -25.24 -3.09 -3.97
C ASP A 9 -24.08 -3.71 -3.18
N VAL A 10 -23.59 -2.94 -2.21
CA VAL A 10 -22.49 -3.34 -1.32
C VAL A 10 -22.85 -4.47 -0.36
N ALA A 11 -24.14 -4.76 -0.18
CA ALA A 11 -24.61 -5.91 0.62
C ALA A 11 -24.74 -7.19 -0.22
N SER A 12 -24.64 -7.10 -1.55
CA SER A 12 -24.76 -8.25 -2.43
C SER A 12 -23.63 -9.27 -2.21
N LYS A 13 -23.96 -10.54 -2.40
CA LYS A 13 -22.99 -11.64 -2.31
C LYS A 13 -21.87 -11.49 -3.34
N ASP A 14 -22.20 -11.07 -4.55
CA ASP A 14 -21.25 -10.92 -5.65
C ASP A 14 -20.26 -9.79 -5.37
N TYR A 15 -20.75 -8.65 -4.86
CA TYR A 15 -19.89 -7.55 -4.44
C TYR A 15 -18.91 -7.99 -3.35
N ASN A 16 -19.40 -8.69 -2.32
CA ASN A 16 -18.56 -9.17 -1.23
C ASN A 16 -17.55 -10.24 -1.70
N ALA A 17 -17.94 -11.12 -2.62
CA ALA A 17 -17.02 -12.09 -3.22
C ALA A 17 -15.91 -11.39 -4.04
N SER A 18 -16.26 -10.39 -4.85
CA SER A 18 -15.29 -9.60 -5.60
C SER A 18 -14.36 -8.80 -4.69
N LYS A 19 -14.89 -8.19 -3.61
CA LYS A 19 -14.09 -7.49 -2.59
C LYS A 19 -13.10 -8.44 -1.93
N SER A 20 -13.55 -9.61 -1.47
CA SER A 20 -12.68 -10.61 -0.85
C SER A 20 -11.60 -11.12 -1.80
N TYR A 21 -11.93 -11.32 -3.07
CA TYR A 21 -10.95 -11.74 -4.08
C TYR A 21 -9.90 -10.65 -4.35
N ALA A 22 -10.31 -9.39 -4.42
CA ALA A 22 -9.39 -8.26 -4.57
C ALA A 22 -8.44 -8.13 -3.36
N ILE A 23 -8.97 -8.26 -2.13
CA ILE A 23 -8.17 -8.28 -0.90
C ILE A 23 -7.18 -9.43 -0.91
N TYR A 24 -7.62 -10.63 -1.29
CA TYR A 24 -6.75 -11.81 -1.37
C TYR A 24 -5.58 -11.59 -2.33
N LEU A 25 -5.84 -11.10 -3.55
CA LEU A 25 -4.79 -10.79 -4.52
C LEU A 25 -3.81 -9.73 -4.01
N TYR A 26 -4.32 -8.73 -3.27
CA TYR A 26 -3.48 -7.71 -2.65
C TYR A 26 -2.54 -8.30 -1.59
N VAL A 27 -3.07 -9.10 -0.66
CA VAL A 27 -2.30 -9.72 0.42
C VAL A 27 -1.29 -10.74 -0.12
N GLU A 28 -1.69 -11.58 -1.08
CA GLU A 28 -0.76 -12.54 -1.70
C GLU A 28 0.35 -11.83 -2.46
N GLY A 29 0.02 -10.78 -3.20
CA GLY A 29 1.01 -9.98 -3.90
C GLY A 29 2.08 -9.45 -2.95
N ILE A 30 1.66 -8.86 -1.83
CA ILE A 30 2.58 -8.37 -0.80
C ILE A 30 3.42 -9.52 -0.22
N GLY A 31 2.80 -10.67 0.05
CA GLY A 31 3.49 -11.88 0.50
C GLY A 31 4.61 -12.30 -0.46
N ILE A 32 4.31 -12.36 -1.76
CA ILE A 32 5.30 -12.68 -2.81
C ILE A 32 6.46 -11.67 -2.83
N ALA A 33 6.16 -10.37 -2.71
CA ALA A 33 7.18 -9.33 -2.65
C ALA A 33 8.10 -9.48 -1.43
N ILE A 34 7.53 -9.74 -0.25
CA ILE A 34 8.28 -9.97 0.99
C ILE A 34 9.17 -11.21 0.88
N GLU A 35 8.61 -12.34 0.45
CA GLU A 35 9.38 -13.58 0.33
C GLU A 35 10.51 -13.45 -0.69
N SER A 36 10.25 -12.79 -1.83
CA SER A 36 11.26 -12.54 -2.86
C SER A 36 12.37 -11.63 -2.35
N ALA A 37 12.03 -10.58 -1.59
CA ALA A 37 13.01 -9.69 -0.97
C ALA A 37 13.86 -10.41 0.09
N LYS A 38 13.25 -11.28 0.92
CA LYS A 38 13.98 -12.10 1.91
C LYS A 38 14.98 -13.04 1.24
N ARG A 39 14.55 -13.74 0.18
CA ARG A 39 15.43 -14.62 -0.60
C ARG A 39 16.58 -13.83 -1.25
N ALA A 40 16.32 -12.62 -1.73
CA ALA A 40 17.36 -11.74 -2.28
C ALA A 40 18.36 -11.31 -1.19
N LYS A 41 17.87 -10.91 -0.02
CA LYS A 41 18.71 -10.54 1.13
C LYS A 41 19.67 -11.66 1.52
N GLU A 42 19.15 -12.88 1.66
CA GLU A 42 19.95 -14.06 2.01
C GLU A 42 20.97 -14.41 0.91
N LYS A 43 20.52 -14.43 -0.35
CA LYS A 43 21.36 -14.85 -1.49
C LYS A 43 22.50 -13.89 -1.79
N TYR A 44 22.26 -12.59 -1.63
CA TYR A 44 23.23 -11.54 -1.98
C TYR A 44 23.86 -10.89 -0.74
N ASN A 45 23.54 -11.37 0.46
CA ASN A 45 24.01 -10.86 1.74
C ASN A 45 23.79 -9.34 1.88
N LEU A 46 22.58 -8.90 1.54
CA LEU A 46 22.19 -7.48 1.57
C LEU A 46 22.07 -6.99 3.01
N ASP A 47 22.43 -5.73 3.24
CA ASP A 47 22.11 -5.05 4.49
C ASP A 47 20.61 -4.70 4.59
N GLU A 48 20.18 -4.17 5.73
CA GLU A 48 18.76 -3.80 5.92
C GLU A 48 18.29 -2.70 4.96
N HIS A 49 19.17 -1.77 4.59
CA HIS A 49 18.82 -0.68 3.69
C HIS A 49 18.63 -1.18 2.26
N GLU A 50 19.56 -2.00 1.77
CA GLU A 50 19.50 -2.65 0.47
C GLU A 50 18.30 -3.60 0.35
N TYR A 51 18.00 -4.35 1.41
CA TYR A 51 16.80 -5.18 1.50
C TYR A 51 15.53 -4.35 1.33
N LEU A 52 15.42 -3.21 2.03
CA LEU A 52 14.26 -2.32 1.92
C LEU A 52 14.10 -1.77 0.51
N ILE A 53 15.19 -1.36 -0.14
CA ILE A 53 15.16 -0.88 -1.54
C ILE A 53 14.66 -1.97 -2.49
N VAL A 54 15.14 -3.22 -2.33
CA VAL A 54 14.70 -4.35 -3.15
C VAL A 54 13.22 -4.65 -2.90
N PHE A 55 12.81 -4.65 -1.63
CA PHE A 55 11.42 -4.87 -1.25
C PHE A 55 10.49 -3.79 -1.84
N GLU A 56 10.82 -2.51 -1.73
CA GLU A 56 10.05 -1.40 -2.32
C GLU A 56 9.88 -1.58 -3.83
N LYS A 57 10.95 -1.93 -4.55
CA LYS A 57 10.87 -2.19 -6.00
C LYS A 57 9.97 -3.36 -6.35
N LEU A 58 9.98 -4.42 -5.54
CA LEU A 58 9.12 -5.59 -5.74
C LEU A 58 7.66 -5.25 -5.41
N LEU A 59 7.43 -4.48 -4.35
CA LEU A 59 6.11 -3.99 -3.97
C LEU A 59 5.50 -3.14 -5.10
N ASP A 60 6.27 -2.23 -5.68
CA ASP A 60 5.84 -1.41 -6.83
C ASP A 60 5.47 -2.25 -8.04
N LYS A 61 6.16 -3.38 -8.29
CA LYS A 61 5.85 -4.29 -9.40
C LYS A 61 4.57 -5.05 -9.18
N VAL A 62 4.35 -5.52 -7.95
CA VAL A 62 3.14 -6.25 -7.56
C VAL A 62 1.92 -5.32 -7.52
N LEU A 63 2.08 -4.14 -6.94
CA LEU A 63 0.99 -3.18 -6.76
C LEU A 63 0.79 -2.28 -7.98
N GLY A 64 1.74 -2.23 -8.92
CA GLY A 64 1.68 -1.39 -10.13
C GLY A 64 0.38 -1.56 -10.93
N PRO A 65 -0.09 -2.79 -11.22
CA PRO A 65 -1.40 -3.01 -11.84
C PRO A 65 -2.59 -2.55 -10.98
N LEU A 66 -2.46 -2.64 -9.65
CA LEU A 66 -3.47 -2.20 -8.69
C LEU A 66 -3.45 -0.68 -8.45
N LYS A 67 -2.40 0.02 -8.88
CA LYS A 67 -2.25 1.47 -8.71
C LYS A 67 -3.42 2.23 -9.31
N TYR A 68 -3.95 1.80 -10.45
CA TYR A 68 -5.14 2.39 -11.06
C TYR A 68 -6.39 2.16 -10.20
N VAL A 69 -6.56 0.97 -9.62
CA VAL A 69 -7.69 0.66 -8.73
C VAL A 69 -7.60 1.48 -7.44
N LEU A 70 -6.40 1.62 -6.87
CA LEU A 70 -6.14 2.45 -5.69
C LEU A 70 -6.35 3.94 -6.00
N GLN A 71 -5.95 4.43 -7.17
CA GLN A 71 -6.21 5.80 -7.59
C GLN A 71 -7.72 6.08 -7.68
N GLU A 72 -8.48 5.19 -8.32
CA GLU A 72 -9.94 5.32 -8.38
C GLU A 72 -10.58 5.29 -6.98
N PHE A 73 -10.06 4.44 -6.07
CA PHE A 73 -10.48 4.44 -4.67
C PHE A 73 -10.15 5.76 -3.97
N GLU A 74 -8.97 6.34 -4.20
CA GLU A 74 -8.55 7.62 -3.64
C GLU A 74 -9.44 8.80 -4.08
N TYR A 75 -10.02 8.72 -5.27
CA TYR A 75 -10.97 9.72 -5.76
C TYR A 75 -12.39 9.56 -5.20
N LEU A 76 -12.66 8.49 -4.45
CA LEU A 76 -13.96 8.34 -3.78
C LEU A 76 -14.12 9.36 -2.65
N PRO A 77 -15.34 9.88 -2.43
CA PRO A 77 -15.67 10.65 -1.25
C PRO A 77 -15.31 9.93 0.06
N GLU A 78 -14.88 10.68 1.07
CA GLU A 78 -14.37 10.11 2.33
C GLU A 78 -15.43 9.29 3.10
N ASP A 79 -16.70 9.70 3.02
CA ASP A 79 -17.85 8.96 3.54
C ASP A 79 -18.01 7.58 2.87
N VAL A 80 -17.73 7.49 1.56
CA VAL A 80 -17.74 6.24 0.81
C VAL A 80 -16.53 5.37 1.16
N LYS A 81 -15.33 5.95 1.25
CA LYS A 81 -14.12 5.24 1.74
C LYS A 81 -14.34 4.64 3.12
N ASN A 82 -15.02 5.39 3.99
CA ASN A 82 -15.34 4.99 5.35
C ASN A 82 -16.28 3.78 5.46
N LEU A 83 -17.05 3.45 4.41
CA LEU A 83 -17.84 2.22 4.34
C LEU A 83 -16.97 0.97 4.15
N PHE A 84 -15.76 1.14 3.63
CA PHE A 84 -14.85 0.04 3.34
C PHE A 84 -13.81 -0.21 4.44
N ARG A 85 -13.65 0.75 5.37
CA ARG A 85 -12.70 0.69 6.48
C ARG A 85 -13.37 0.26 7.78
N THR A 86 -12.81 -0.75 8.44
CA THR A 86 -13.12 -1.13 9.82
C THR A 86 -12.44 -0.19 10.82
N ALA A 87 -12.88 -0.21 12.08
CA ALA A 87 -12.24 0.59 13.14
C ALA A 87 -10.76 0.21 13.35
N GLU A 88 -10.44 -1.08 13.25
CA GLU A 88 -9.09 -1.61 13.36
C GLU A 88 -8.20 -1.16 12.19
N GLU A 89 -8.73 -1.15 10.96
CA GLU A 89 -8.00 -0.65 9.79
C GLU A 89 -7.69 0.85 9.90
N ARG A 90 -8.59 1.67 10.44
CA ARG A 90 -8.33 3.10 10.66
C ARG A 90 -7.20 3.33 11.65
N GLU A 91 -7.19 2.58 12.75
CA GLU A 91 -6.12 2.68 13.76
C GLU A 91 -4.76 2.24 13.18
N LEU A 92 -4.75 1.18 12.36
CA LEU A 92 -3.56 0.74 11.63
C LEU A 92 -3.06 1.79 10.64
N GLU A 93 -3.96 2.43 9.89
CA GLU A 93 -3.63 3.47 8.92
C GLU A 93 -3.03 4.71 9.61
N GLU A 94 -3.59 5.14 10.75
CA GLU A 94 -3.02 6.21 11.57
C GLU A 94 -1.62 5.87 12.09
N LYS A 95 -1.44 4.65 12.62
CA LYS A 95 -0.12 4.16 13.08
C LYS A 95 0.90 4.13 11.97
N LEU A 96 0.53 3.60 10.79
CA LEU A 96 1.39 3.55 9.61
C LEU A 96 1.76 4.95 9.13
N SER A 97 0.78 5.85 9.02
CA SER A 97 1.00 7.25 8.62
C SER A 97 1.98 7.96 9.54
N LYS A 98 1.87 7.74 10.86
CA LYS A 98 2.82 8.28 11.84
C LYS A 98 4.23 7.74 11.65
N LEU A 99 4.38 6.41 11.51
CA LEU A 99 5.68 5.76 11.29
C LEU A 99 6.34 6.23 9.99
N VAL A 100 5.58 6.36 8.91
CA VAL A 100 6.06 6.86 7.62
C VAL A 100 6.50 8.31 7.75
N SER A 101 5.71 9.16 8.41
CA SER A 101 6.04 10.57 8.62
C SER A 101 7.34 10.73 9.44
N GLU A 102 7.50 9.96 10.51
CA GLU A 102 8.73 9.94 11.32
C GLU A 102 9.95 9.47 10.50
N ARG A 103 9.78 8.47 9.63
CA ARG A 103 10.86 8.00 8.74
C ARG A 103 11.26 9.05 7.72
N ILE A 104 10.29 9.72 7.09
CA ILE A 104 10.55 10.81 6.13
C ILE A 104 11.27 11.96 6.83
N ALA A 105 10.84 12.35 8.04
CA ALA A 105 11.50 13.40 8.82
C ALA A 105 12.98 13.06 9.09
N LYS A 106 13.28 11.82 9.48
CA LYS A 106 14.66 11.36 9.68
C LYS A 106 15.48 11.37 8.39
N MET A 107 14.89 10.93 7.28
CA MET A 107 15.57 10.97 5.96
C MET A 107 15.90 12.40 5.55
N ILE A 108 15.01 13.37 5.82
CA ILE A 108 15.27 14.79 5.58
C ILE A 108 16.41 15.28 6.48
N GLU A 109 16.38 14.97 7.78
CA GLU A 109 17.43 15.36 8.73
C GLU A 109 18.82 14.80 8.32
N GLU A 110 18.87 13.54 7.89
CA GLU A 110 20.10 12.91 7.39
C GLU A 110 20.59 13.58 6.10
N ALA A 111 19.68 13.88 5.16
CA ALA A 111 20.02 14.58 3.93
C ALA A 111 20.55 16.01 4.20
N GLU A 112 19.96 16.73 5.16
CA GLU A 112 20.42 18.05 5.60
C GLU A 112 21.80 17.99 6.28
N ARG A 113 22.04 16.99 7.12
CA ARG A 113 23.36 16.76 7.75
C ARG A 113 24.45 16.51 6.71
N LEU A 114 24.15 15.71 5.68
CA LEU A 114 25.06 15.42 4.57
C LEU A 114 25.25 16.65 3.64
N GLY A 115 24.19 17.44 3.43
CA GLY A 115 24.22 18.65 2.60
C GLY A 115 24.89 19.86 3.27
N GLY A 116 24.81 19.97 4.59
CA GLY A 116 25.45 21.02 5.40
C GLY A 116 26.93 20.79 5.71
N SER A 117 27.51 19.65 5.28
CA SER A 117 28.94 19.34 5.43
C SER A 117 29.80 19.87 4.27
N LYS A 118 29.37 20.93 3.58
CA LYS A 118 30.12 21.62 2.51
C LYS A 118 30.51 23.03 2.91
#